data_AF-A0A930JAT5-F1
#
_entry.id   AF-A0A930JAT5-F1
#
_cell.length_a   1.000
_cell.length_b   1.000
_cell.length_c   1.000
_cell.angle_alpha   90.00
_cell.angle_beta   90.00
_cell.angle_gamma   90.00
#
_symmetry.space_group_name_H-M   'P 1'
#
loop_
_entity.id
_entity.type
_entity.pdbx_description
1 polymer ?
#
loop_
_entity_poly.entity_id
_entity_poly.type
_entity_poly.pdbx_seq_one_letter_code
_entity_poly.pdbx_strand_id
1 'polypeptide(L)'
;MESDKVNHILMMLSSKIPAGSIPSVRTRLENTDISESEILALHSQMKDPLLSILLSIFIGTLGVDRFYIGDVGLGIGKLLTGGGCGIWWLIDIFLITDATKQKNLELLSYYLR
;
A
#
# COMPACT_ATOMS: atom_id res chain seq x y z
N MET A 1 -17.31 -7.59 14.95
CA MET A 1 -17.78 -8.37 13.76
C MET A 1 -17.72 -9.87 14.03
N GLU A 2 -18.49 -10.70 13.30
CA GLU A 2 -18.41 -12.16 13.38
C GLU A 2 -17.04 -12.67 12.87
N SER A 3 -16.45 -13.66 13.54
CA SER A 3 -15.09 -14.15 13.29
C SER A 3 -14.86 -14.59 11.82
N ASP A 4 -15.86 -15.23 11.22
CA ASP A 4 -15.79 -15.70 9.84
C ASP A 4 -15.68 -14.55 8.83
N LYS A 5 -16.38 -13.44 9.09
CA LYS A 5 -16.33 -12.23 8.25
C LYS A 5 -14.99 -11.53 8.36
N VAL A 6 -14.46 -11.44 9.58
CA VAL A 6 -13.12 -10.88 9.83
C VAL A 6 -12.07 -11.68 9.08
N ASN A 7 -12.15 -13.01 9.11
CA ASN A 7 -11.21 -13.87 8.38
C ASN A 7 -11.30 -13.67 6.85
N HIS A 8 -12.51 -13.53 6.30
CA HIS A 8 -12.71 -13.25 4.88
C HIS A 8 -12.08 -11.90 4.47
N ILE A 9 -12.31 -10.85 5.24
CA ILE A 9 -11.71 -9.52 5.03
C ILE A 9 -10.19 -9.59 5.09
N LEU A 10 -9.64 -10.27 6.11
CA LEU A 10 -8.19 -10.43 6.25
C LEU A 10 -7.58 -11.15 5.06
N MET A 11 -8.27 -12.14 4.49
CA MET A 11 -7.82 -12.83 3.28
C MET A 11 -7.69 -11.86 2.09
N MET A 12 -8.67 -10.98 1.89
CA MET A 12 -8.62 -9.98 0.82
C MET A 12 -7.50 -8.95 1.03
N LEU A 13 -7.26 -8.55 2.28
CA LEU A 13 -6.26 -7.53 2.62
C LEU A 13 -4.83 -8.06 2.67
N SER A 14 -4.64 -9.36 2.94
CA SER A 14 -3.34 -10.01 3.20
C SER A 14 -2.25 -9.68 2.16
N SER A 15 -2.60 -9.60 0.88
CA SER A 15 -1.65 -9.28 -0.20
C SER A 15 -1.28 -7.79 -0.27
N LYS A 16 -2.17 -6.90 0.20
CA LYS A 16 -2.06 -5.43 0.11
C LYS A 16 -1.49 -4.77 1.37
N ILE A 17 -1.40 -5.48 2.50
CA ILE A 17 -0.86 -4.96 3.77
C ILE A 17 0.41 -5.72 4.22
N PRO A 18 1.20 -5.17 5.16
CA PRO A 18 2.36 -5.86 5.72
C PRO A 18 1.96 -7.08 6.55
N ALA A 19 2.60 -8.23 6.34
CA ALA A 19 2.28 -9.47 7.07
C ALA A 19 2.35 -9.33 8.60
N GLY A 20 3.30 -8.52 9.11
CA GLY A 20 3.44 -8.25 10.54
C GLY A 20 2.28 -7.46 11.16
N SER A 21 1.45 -6.80 10.35
CA SER A 21 0.29 -6.01 10.81
C SER A 21 -1.02 -6.81 10.83
N ILE A 22 -1.04 -8.04 10.30
CA ILE A 22 -2.26 -8.85 10.24
C ILE A 22 -2.90 -9.06 11.63
N PRO A 23 -2.14 -9.37 12.71
CA PRO A 23 -2.73 -9.53 14.04
C PRO A 23 -3.36 -8.24 14.57
N SER A 24 -2.72 -7.08 14.36
CA SER A 24 -3.25 -5.80 14.84
C SER A 24 -4.47 -5.35 14.04
N VAL A 25 -4.48 -5.59 12.73
CA VAL A 25 -5.64 -5.33 11.87
C VAL A 25 -6.83 -6.22 12.25
N ARG A 26 -6.60 -7.50 12.56
CA ARG A 26 -7.65 -8.41 13.05
C ARG A 26 -8.35 -7.84 14.29
N THR A 27 -7.58 -7.49 15.32
CA THR A 27 -8.14 -6.95 16.56
C THR A 27 -8.91 -5.66 16.32
N ARG A 28 -8.45 -4.78 15.41
CA ARG A 28 -9.18 -3.56 15.06
C ARG A 28 -10.49 -3.89 14.35
N LEU A 29 -10.48 -4.76 13.34
CA LEU A 29 -11.68 -5.20 12.63
C LEU A 29 -12.73 -5.84 13.56
N GLU A 30 -12.30 -6.60 14.56
CA GLU A 30 -13.20 -7.21 15.54
C GLU A 30 -13.94 -6.17 16.38
N ASN A 31 -13.25 -5.09 16.75
CA ASN A 31 -13.72 -4.02 17.64
C ASN A 31 -14.29 -2.79 16.91
N THR A 32 -14.43 -2.84 15.59
CA THR A 32 -14.88 -1.72 14.77
C THR A 32 -16.38 -1.84 14.45
N ASP A 33 -17.10 -0.71 14.47
CA ASP A 33 -18.54 -0.63 14.14
C ASP A 33 -18.82 -0.46 12.62
N ILE A 34 -17.77 -0.25 11.83
CA ILE A 34 -17.81 -0.05 10.37
C ILE A 34 -18.44 -1.25 9.66
N SER A 35 -19.28 -0.96 8.68
CA SER A 35 -19.94 -1.99 7.87
C SER A 35 -18.95 -2.71 6.94
N GLU A 36 -19.25 -3.97 6.62
CA GLU A 36 -18.46 -4.77 5.67
C GLU A 36 -18.34 -4.09 4.29
N SER A 37 -19.41 -3.41 3.84
CA SER A 37 -19.42 -2.63 2.61
C SER A 37 -18.43 -1.47 2.60
N GLU A 38 -18.25 -0.79 3.73
CA GLU A 38 -17.27 0.29 3.86
C GLU A 38 -15.84 -0.26 3.80
N ILE A 39 -15.60 -1.42 4.41
CA ILE A 39 -14.29 -2.10 4.34
C ILE A 39 -14.01 -2.57 2.91
N LEU A 40 -15.02 -3.06 2.18
CA LEU A 40 -14.89 -3.42 0.76
C LEU A 40 -14.63 -2.20 -0.12
N ALA A 41 -15.30 -1.07 0.15
CA ALA A 41 -15.03 0.20 -0.52
C ALA A 41 -13.64 0.77 -0.18
N LEU A 42 -13.09 0.43 0.98
CA LEU A 42 -11.73 0.77 1.35
C LEU A 42 -10.70 -0.08 0.60
N HIS A 43 -10.97 -1.37 0.43
CA HIS A 43 -10.12 -2.28 -0.31
C HIS A 43 -9.89 -1.81 -1.76
N SER A 44 -10.91 -1.23 -2.40
CA SER A 44 -10.78 -0.69 -3.77
C SER A 44 -9.89 0.55 -3.86
N GLN A 45 -9.75 1.31 -2.77
CA GLN A 45 -8.88 2.48 -2.70
C GLN A 45 -7.41 2.11 -2.45
N MET A 46 -7.15 0.92 -1.92
CA MET A 46 -5.80 0.41 -1.68
C MET A 46 -5.05 0.15 -2.98
N LYS A 47 -3.81 0.62 -3.04
CA LYS A 47 -2.91 0.46 -4.17
C LYS A 47 -2.39 -0.96 -4.26
N ASP A 48 -2.13 -1.44 -5.48
CA ASP A 48 -1.61 -2.79 -5.71
C ASP A 48 -0.08 -2.81 -5.61
N PRO A 49 0.52 -3.58 -4.68
CA PRO A 49 1.98 -3.68 -4.59
C PRO A 49 2.61 -4.25 -5.87
N LEU A 50 1.91 -5.17 -6.55
CA LEU A 50 2.34 -5.73 -7.84
C LEU A 50 2.35 -4.69 -8.96
N LEU A 51 1.36 -3.79 -9.02
CA LEU A 51 1.37 -2.71 -9.99
C LEU A 51 2.46 -1.68 -9.67
N SER A 52 2.72 -1.44 -8.38
CA SER A 52 3.74 -0.49 -7.93
C SER A 52 5.16 -0.93 -8.33
N ILE A 53 5.49 -2.21 -8.12
CA ILE A 53 6.79 -2.76 -8.56
C ILE A 53 6.90 -2.81 -10.08
N LEU A 54 5.80 -3.10 -10.79
CA LEU A 54 5.77 -3.09 -12.25
C LEU A 54 6.06 -1.67 -12.79
N LEU A 55 5.39 -0.66 -12.23
CA LEU A 55 5.67 0.75 -12.56
C LEU A 55 7.11 1.12 -12.26
N SER A 56 7.67 0.64 -11.14
CA SER A 56 9.06 0.89 -10.79
C SER A 56 10.03 0.29 -11.80
N ILE A 57 9.80 -0.94 -12.26
CA ILE A 57 10.68 -1.61 -13.23
C ILE A 57 10.63 -0.91 -14.59
N PHE A 58 9.43 -0.62 -15.11
CA PHE A 58 9.27 -0.11 -16.48
C PHE A 58 9.47 1.41 -16.59
N ILE A 59 9.05 2.19 -15.58
CA ILE A 59 8.97 3.66 -15.64
C ILE A 59 9.45 4.32 -14.33
N GLY A 60 10.16 3.58 -13.46
CA GLY A 60 10.60 4.09 -12.15
C GLY A 60 11.72 5.13 -12.22
N THR A 61 12.44 5.22 -13.35
CA THR A 61 13.44 6.28 -13.61
C THR A 61 12.80 7.67 -13.70
N LEU A 62 11.54 7.75 -14.14
CA LEU A 62 10.73 8.97 -14.15
C LEU A 62 9.99 9.21 -12.82
N GLY A 63 10.10 8.30 -11.85
CA GLY A 63 9.42 8.41 -10.55
C GLY A 63 7.92 8.11 -10.55
N VAL A 64 7.39 7.49 -11.62
CA VAL A 64 5.96 7.16 -11.77
C VAL A 64 5.46 6.19 -10.69
N ASP A 65 6.33 5.30 -10.23
CA ASP A 65 6.12 4.43 -9.08
C ASP A 65 5.80 5.20 -7.80
N ARG A 66 6.56 6.28 -7.52
CA ARG A 66 6.34 7.15 -6.35
C ARG A 66 5.08 7.99 -6.48
N PHE A 67 4.79 8.49 -7.68
CA PHE A 67 3.54 9.19 -7.94
C PHE A 67 2.30 8.30 -7.74
N TYR A 68 2.38 7.02 -8.11
CA TYR A 68 1.28 6.06 -7.94
C TYR A 68 0.87 5.85 -6.47
N ILE A 69 1.85 5.78 -5.56
CA ILE A 69 1.61 5.62 -4.12
C ILE A 69 1.38 6.94 -3.37
N GLY A 70 1.40 8.08 -4.08
CA GLY A 70 1.16 9.41 -3.51
C GLY A 70 2.41 10.11 -2.95
N ASP A 71 3.60 9.55 -3.11
CA ASP A 71 4.87 10.15 -2.70
C ASP A 71 5.37 11.16 -3.75
N VAL A 72 4.57 12.20 -4.00
CA VAL A 72 4.81 13.20 -5.06
C VAL A 72 6.15 13.92 -4.86
N GLY A 73 6.54 14.23 -3.62
CA GLY A 73 7.81 14.90 -3.33
C GLY A 73 9.04 14.08 -3.76
N LEU A 74 9.03 12.76 -3.52
CA LEU A 74 10.11 11.86 -3.95
C LEU A 74 10.10 11.69 -5.48
N GLY A 75 8.92 11.62 -6.10
CA GLY A 75 8.78 11.60 -7.56
C GLY A 75 9.36 12.85 -8.23
N ILE A 76 9.06 14.04 -7.70
CA ILE A 76 9.63 15.31 -8.20
C ILE A 76 11.14 15.32 -7.99
N GLY A 77 11.63 14.87 -6.83
CA GLY A 77 13.07 14.75 -6.57
C GLY A 77 13.77 13.87 -7.60
N LYS A 78 13.15 12.77 -8.04
CA LYS A 78 13.68 11.89 -9.09
C LYS A 78 13.78 12.62 -10.42
N LEU A 79 12.75 13.35 -10.79
CA LEU A 79 12.73 14.13 -12.03
C LEU A 79 13.80 15.23 -12.05
N LEU A 80 13.95 15.97 -10.95
CA LEU A 80 14.94 17.05 -10.84
C LEU A 80 16.38 16.53 -10.85
N THR A 81 16.60 15.31 -10.34
CA THR A 81 17.93 14.66 -10.33
C THR A 81 18.21 13.81 -11.57
N GLY A 82 17.29 13.79 -12.55
CA GLY A 82 17.43 12.96 -13.76
C GLY A 82 17.42 11.45 -13.46
N GLY A 83 16.71 11.03 -12.42
CA GLY A 83 16.59 9.62 -12.03
C GLY A 83 17.81 9.07 -11.28
N GLY A 84 18.72 9.93 -10.80
CA GLY A 84 19.85 9.55 -9.94
C GLY A 84 20.77 8.49 -10.55
N CYS A 85 21.05 8.59 -11.86
CA CYS A 85 21.90 7.67 -12.63
C CYS A 85 21.51 6.17 -12.53
N GLY A 86 20.24 5.86 -12.23
CA GLY A 86 19.76 4.49 -12.07
C GLY A 86 20.00 3.85 -10.70
N ILE A 87 20.78 4.48 -9.82
CA ILE A 87 20.99 4.01 -8.42
C ILE A 87 19.68 4.17 -7.63
N TRP A 88 19.03 5.31 -7.78
CA TRP A 88 17.72 5.58 -7.16
C TRP A 88 16.63 4.62 -7.66
N TRP A 89 16.66 4.27 -8.93
CA TRP A 89 15.78 3.26 -9.50
C TRP A 89 16.01 1.88 -8.88
N LEU A 90 17.27 1.46 -8.71
CA LEU A 90 17.61 0.15 -8.15
C LEU A 90 17.13 0.01 -6.69
N ILE A 91 17.30 1.05 -5.87
CA ILE A 91 16.83 1.06 -4.48
C ILE A 91 15.30 0.96 -4.43
N ASP A 92 14.61 1.67 -5.33
CA ASP A 92 13.16 1.74 -5.32
C ASP A 92 12.47 0.43 -5.71
N ILE A 93 13.07 -0.40 -6.56
CA ILE A 93 12.52 -1.73 -6.87
C ILE A 93 12.30 -2.55 -5.60
N PHE A 94 13.21 -2.45 -4.63
CA PHE A 94 13.09 -3.16 -3.35
C PHE A 94 12.18 -2.41 -2.37
N LEU A 95 12.22 -1.07 -2.35
CA LEU A 95 11.48 -0.28 -1.37
C LEU A 95 9.99 -0.10 -1.70
N ILE A 96 9.62 -0.04 -2.99
CA ILE A 96 8.29 0.40 -3.42
C ILE A 96 7.18 -0.54 -2.96
N THR A 97 7.43 -1.85 -2.93
CA THR A 97 6.45 -2.85 -2.50
C THR A 97 6.07 -2.65 -1.04
N ASP A 98 7.07 -2.48 -0.18
CA ASP A 98 6.85 -2.24 1.25
C ASP A 98 6.24 -0.87 1.49
N ALA A 99 6.69 0.17 0.79
CA ALA A 99 6.09 1.50 0.86
C ALA A 99 4.60 1.48 0.47
N THR A 100 4.23 0.74 -0.58
CA THR A 100 2.83 0.57 -1.00
C THR A 100 2.00 -0.09 0.09
N LYS A 101 2.50 -1.20 0.66
CA LYS A 101 1.82 -1.92 1.74
C LYS A 101 1.66 -1.05 2.99
N GLN A 102 2.67 -0.26 3.32
CA GLN A 102 2.62 0.67 4.46
C GLN A 102 1.58 1.78 4.25
N LYS A 103 1.51 2.38 3.06
CA LYS A 103 0.47 3.38 2.74
C LYS A 103 -0.94 2.78 2.82
N ASN A 104 -1.12 1.55 2.34
CA ASN A 104 -2.38 0.83 2.47
C ASN A 104 -2.74 0.57 3.94
N LEU A 105 -1.75 0.21 4.78
CA LEU A 105 -1.95 0.03 6.21
C LEU A 105 -2.31 1.34 6.93
N GLU A 106 -1.66 2.45 6.57
CA GLU A 106 -1.99 3.78 7.10
C GLU A 106 -3.44 4.15 6.81
N LEU A 107 -3.86 4.00 5.54
CA LEU A 107 -5.24 4.20 5.10
C LEU A 107 -6.20 3.30 5.87
N LEU A 108 -5.88 2.02 6.03
CA LEU A 108 -6.69 1.09 6.83
C LEU A 108 -6.79 1.52 8.30
N SER A 109 -5.67 1.92 8.89
CA SER A 109 -5.59 2.33 10.29
C SER A 109 -6.36 3.62 10.60
N TYR A 110 -6.50 4.49 9.59
CA TYR A 110 -7.26 5.73 9.69
C TYR A 110 -8.77 5.45 9.73
N TYR A 111 -9.25 4.52 8.90
CA TYR A 111 -10.65 4.13 8.90
C TYR A 111 -11.01 3.27 10.11
N LEU A 112 -10.16 2.32 10.50
CA LEU A 112 -10.37 1.43 11.67
C LEU A 112 -9.98 2.07 13.03
N ARG A 113 -10.05 3.40 13.14
CA ARG A 113 -9.77 4.12 14.39
C ARG A 113 -11.03 4.22 15.25
#